data_AF-A0A7C7T6P4-F1
#
_entry.id   AF-A0A7C7T6P4-F1
#
_cell.length_a   1.000
_cell.length_b   1.000
_cell.length_c   1.000
_cell.angle_alpha   90.00
_cell.angle_beta   90.00
_cell.angle_gamma   90.00
#
_symmetry.space_group_name_H-M   'P 1'
#
loop_
_entity.id
_entity.type
_entity.pdbx_description
1 polymer ?
#
loop_
_entity_poly.entity_id
_entity_poly.type
_entity_poly.pdbx_seq_one_letter_code
_entity_poly.pdbx_strand_id
1 'polypeptide(L)'
;MAKFDPLTEKFTEFDNPVWDNYFQALSESVGEKIPARSMMWGIDYSSDGSIWYTDGYHDALWKFSISDESYDRLQYPNPENSEGVFPQKLTVDGSRIIVNDLLGSRISFFEFAQVGQEIRTFAIPSPLENSITSDFTIDSEDNVWYTTWIPDETGILVKFDYPSYEIEQATSTAPQGLLLQEFIEFYQFPPEMNTPNGVTVGPNQKIWIADTSGNFFFSFDPETEEFTKYVTSIPHKDSYGNLKLPTYSSNPYWIEHSDGNLVMNEHNANRIAVFNPESETMVEYTVPSRNPNWSDCEGIDYCGLSQVFDFTVDGSKIWFTEWVENNIGVVDTSATLPFTIDIDNQNIILERGQTAEVLLQFNIPNVLLGEVEVSASLNKSSTASSSDLIITSEHTDLNSLVGDSQSYLIQITAGEDALSDTYKVLLGAFDDEIAVSKFITVTIV
;
A
#
# COMPACT_ATOMS: atom_id res chain seq x y z
N MET A 1 7.65 -18.01 14.33
CA MET A 1 6.60 -17.01 14.62
C MET A 1 6.98 -16.27 15.89
N ALA A 2 6.60 -15.00 16.07
CA ALA A 2 6.79 -14.31 17.34
C ALA A 2 5.55 -13.49 17.70
N LYS A 3 5.26 -13.38 19.00
CA LYS A 3 4.21 -12.53 19.54
C LYS A 3 4.84 -11.40 20.33
N PHE A 4 4.52 -10.16 19.98
CA PHE A 4 4.90 -8.98 20.75
C PHE A 4 3.81 -8.63 21.77
N ASP A 5 4.18 -8.41 23.02
CA ASP A 5 3.30 -7.84 24.05
C ASP A 5 3.62 -6.35 24.24
N PRO A 6 2.73 -5.44 23.81
CA PRO A 6 2.99 -4.00 23.88
C PRO A 6 2.97 -3.44 25.31
N LEU A 7 2.40 -4.15 26.29
CA LEU A 7 2.41 -3.69 27.69
C LEU A 7 3.72 -3.99 28.39
N THR A 8 4.36 -5.11 28.02
CA THR A 8 5.63 -5.55 28.62
C THR A 8 6.84 -5.31 27.74
N GLU A 9 6.62 -4.90 26.49
CA GLU A 9 7.63 -4.69 25.45
C GLU A 9 8.50 -5.93 25.22
N LYS A 10 7.87 -7.11 25.20
CA LYS A 10 8.57 -8.40 25.09
C LYS A 10 8.04 -9.24 23.96
N PHE A 11 8.96 -9.92 23.30
CA PHE A 11 8.65 -10.99 22.37
C PHE A 11 8.56 -12.35 23.07
N THR A 12 7.58 -13.14 22.66
CA THR A 12 7.55 -14.59 22.86
C THR A 12 7.76 -15.23 21.48
N GLU A 13 8.86 -15.94 21.33
CA GLU A 13 9.21 -16.63 20.08
C GLU A 13 8.70 -18.08 20.11
N PHE A 14 8.23 -18.55 18.95
CA PHE A 14 7.74 -19.90 18.73
C PHE A 14 8.62 -20.56 17.67
N ASP A 15 9.44 -21.53 18.09
CA ASP A 15 10.35 -22.26 17.22
C ASP A 15 9.57 -23.09 16.19
N ASN A 16 10.04 -23.08 14.93
CA ASN A 16 9.46 -23.88 13.86
C ASN A 16 10.39 -25.05 13.49
N PRO A 17 10.32 -26.20 14.20
CA PRO A 17 11.17 -27.35 13.88
C PRO A 17 10.82 -27.99 12.52
N VAL A 18 9.61 -27.75 12.00
CA VAL A 18 9.18 -28.26 10.69
C VAL A 18 9.93 -27.55 9.56
N TRP A 19 10.16 -26.24 9.70
CA TRP A 19 11.01 -25.44 8.81
C TRP A 19 12.43 -26.00 8.72
N ASP A 20 13.10 -26.16 9.86
CA ASP A 20 14.48 -26.64 9.90
C ASP A 20 14.64 -28.03 9.29
N ASN A 21 13.72 -28.95 9.63
CA ASN A 21 13.71 -30.30 9.07
C ASN A 21 13.51 -30.29 7.55
N TYR A 22 12.63 -29.42 7.04
CA TYR A 22 12.39 -29.27 5.61
C TYR A 22 13.67 -28.81 4.88
N PHE A 23 14.32 -27.74 5.35
CA PHE A 23 15.54 -27.23 4.70
C PHE A 23 16.73 -28.18 4.82
N GLN A 24 16.82 -28.92 5.91
CA GLN A 24 17.81 -30.00 6.03
C GLN A 24 17.56 -31.08 4.98
N ALA A 25 16.34 -31.61 4.90
CA ALA A 25 15.98 -32.65 3.93
C ALA A 25 16.16 -32.17 2.48
N LEU A 26 15.79 -30.92 2.19
CA LEU A 26 15.99 -30.29 0.89
C LEU A 26 17.47 -30.21 0.56
N SER A 27 18.30 -29.70 1.48
CA SER A 27 19.77 -29.62 1.29
C SER A 27 20.40 -30.99 1.04
N GLU A 28 19.97 -32.01 1.79
CA GLU A 28 20.42 -33.39 1.60
C GLU A 28 20.02 -33.94 0.22
N SER A 29 18.83 -33.60 -0.28
CA SER A 29 18.33 -34.05 -1.58
C SER A 29 19.07 -33.42 -2.77
N VAL A 30 19.48 -32.16 -2.67
CA VAL A 30 20.21 -31.45 -3.73
C VAL A 30 21.73 -31.61 -3.62
N GLY A 31 22.24 -32.06 -2.48
CA GLY A 31 23.68 -32.25 -2.24
C GLY A 31 24.43 -30.95 -1.96
N GLU A 32 23.74 -29.86 -1.67
CA GLU A 32 24.29 -28.57 -1.29
C GLU A 32 23.44 -27.88 -0.22
N LYS A 33 24.03 -26.93 0.51
CA LYS A 33 23.32 -26.23 1.60
C LYS A 33 22.33 -25.23 1.02
N ILE A 34 21.04 -25.49 1.19
CA ILE A 34 19.98 -24.52 0.91
C ILE A 34 19.76 -23.65 2.15
N PRO A 35 19.94 -22.32 2.06
CA PRO A 35 19.67 -21.42 3.17
C PRO A 35 18.19 -21.42 3.56
N ALA A 36 17.91 -21.54 4.85
CA ALA A 36 16.56 -21.50 5.43
C ALA A 36 16.04 -20.06 5.51
N ARG A 37 15.77 -19.43 4.36
CA ARG A 37 15.30 -18.05 4.24
C ARG A 37 14.19 -17.95 3.20
N SER A 38 13.15 -17.18 3.45
CA SER A 38 12.11 -16.91 2.45
C SER A 38 11.64 -15.46 2.47
N MET A 39 10.94 -15.06 1.41
CA MET A 39 10.18 -13.83 1.33
C MET A 39 8.72 -14.14 1.68
N MET A 40 8.29 -13.70 2.86
CA MET A 40 6.93 -13.88 3.37
C MET A 40 6.24 -12.53 3.34
N TRP A 41 5.21 -12.38 2.51
CA TRP A 41 4.56 -11.09 2.26
C TRP A 41 3.14 -11.01 2.80
N GLY A 42 2.53 -12.15 3.12
CA GLY A 42 1.16 -12.25 3.60
C GLY A 42 1.10 -13.02 4.90
N ILE A 43 0.33 -12.50 5.84
CA ILE A 43 0.01 -13.13 7.11
C ILE A 43 -1.42 -12.73 7.49
N ASP A 44 -2.21 -13.69 7.94
CA ASP A 44 -3.56 -13.40 8.43
C ASP A 44 -4.01 -14.42 9.48
N TYR A 45 -4.98 -14.02 10.29
CA TYR A 45 -5.49 -14.76 11.43
C TYR A 45 -6.80 -15.47 11.11
N SER A 46 -6.87 -16.75 11.44
CA SER A 46 -8.07 -17.57 11.32
C SER A 46 -8.83 -17.66 12.64
N SER A 47 -10.16 -17.67 12.55
CA SER A 47 -11.06 -17.78 13.71
C SER A 47 -10.86 -19.05 14.56
N ASP A 48 -10.21 -20.09 14.01
CA ASP A 48 -9.85 -21.33 14.71
C ASP A 48 -8.63 -21.18 15.64
N GLY A 49 -8.03 -19.99 15.75
CA GLY A 49 -6.84 -19.76 16.57
C GLY A 49 -5.53 -20.03 15.85
N SER A 50 -5.57 -20.11 14.52
CA SER A 50 -4.40 -20.33 13.68
C SER A 50 -3.97 -19.08 12.94
N ILE A 51 -2.68 -18.96 12.66
CA ILE A 51 -2.11 -17.93 11.80
C ILE A 51 -1.67 -18.59 10.50
N TRP A 52 -2.08 -18.01 9.38
CA TRP A 52 -1.65 -18.43 8.05
C TRP A 52 -0.67 -17.42 7.49
N TYR A 53 0.38 -17.88 6.83
CA TYR A 53 1.34 -16.99 6.17
C TYR A 53 1.93 -17.61 4.90
N THR A 54 2.32 -16.75 3.96
CA THR A 54 2.88 -17.16 2.67
C THR A 54 4.38 -17.42 2.77
N ASP A 55 4.87 -18.33 1.91
CA ASP A 55 6.28 -18.62 1.70
C ASP A 55 6.53 -18.66 0.19
N GLY A 56 6.82 -17.47 -0.36
CA GLY A 56 6.88 -17.25 -1.80
C GLY A 56 8.04 -17.97 -2.50
N TYR A 57 9.20 -18.10 -1.84
CA TYR A 57 10.38 -18.75 -2.46
C TYR A 57 10.36 -20.28 -2.41
N HIS A 58 9.47 -20.89 -1.63
CA HIS A 58 9.36 -22.35 -1.54
C HIS A 58 7.95 -22.83 -1.88
N ASP A 59 7.20 -22.03 -2.64
CA ASP A 59 5.90 -22.36 -3.18
C ASP A 59 4.99 -22.95 -2.09
N ALA A 60 4.83 -22.26 -0.96
CA ALA A 60 4.11 -22.83 0.18
C ALA A 60 3.25 -21.83 0.93
N LEU A 61 2.28 -22.39 1.65
CA LEU A 61 1.56 -21.73 2.72
C LEU A 61 1.91 -22.44 4.02
N TRP A 62 1.99 -21.68 5.10
CA TRP A 62 2.22 -22.20 6.43
C TRP A 62 1.04 -21.89 7.33
N LYS A 63 0.71 -22.84 8.20
CA LYS A 63 -0.26 -22.68 9.28
C LYS A 63 0.47 -22.83 10.60
N PHE A 64 0.26 -21.90 11.52
CA PHE A 64 0.71 -21.98 12.90
C PHE A 64 -0.50 -22.04 13.84
N SER A 65 -0.68 -23.14 14.56
CA SER A 65 -1.69 -23.26 15.63
C SER A 65 -1.17 -22.61 16.90
N ILE A 66 -1.84 -21.58 17.41
CA ILE A 66 -1.41 -20.88 18.63
C ILE A 66 -1.57 -21.77 19.86
N SER A 67 -2.65 -22.56 19.94
CA SER A 67 -2.93 -23.40 21.10
C SER A 67 -2.00 -24.61 21.20
N ASP A 68 -1.64 -25.17 20.05
CA ASP A 68 -0.81 -26.38 19.98
C ASP A 68 0.68 -26.05 19.79
N GLU A 69 1.01 -24.78 19.53
CA GLU A 69 2.34 -24.30 19.17
C GLU A 69 2.97 -25.13 18.05
N SER A 70 2.13 -25.56 17.09
CA SER A 70 2.50 -26.47 16.02
C SER A 70 2.42 -25.81 14.65
N TYR A 71 3.27 -26.27 13.73
CA TYR A 71 3.35 -25.78 12.37
C TYR A 71 2.96 -26.86 11.37
N ASP A 72 2.14 -26.49 10.40
CA ASP A 72 1.84 -27.30 9.23
C ASP A 72 2.28 -26.54 7.97
N ARG A 73 2.89 -27.27 7.03
CA ARG A 73 3.26 -26.74 5.71
C ARG A 73 2.32 -27.31 4.66
N LEU A 74 1.65 -26.43 3.93
CA LEU A 74 0.86 -26.77 2.76
C LEU A 74 1.67 -26.42 1.50
N GLN A 75 1.94 -27.41 0.66
CA GLN A 75 2.54 -27.16 -0.65
C GLN A 75 1.55 -26.38 -1.52
N TYR A 76 1.99 -25.25 -2.06
CA TYR A 76 1.18 -24.46 -2.97
C TYR A 76 1.01 -25.21 -4.30
N PRO A 77 -0.22 -25.34 -4.84
CA PRO A 77 -0.47 -26.10 -6.06
C PRO A 77 0.19 -25.46 -7.28
N ASN A 78 1.05 -26.23 -7.95
CA ASN A 78 1.62 -25.89 -9.26
C ASN A 78 1.20 -26.97 -10.28
N PRO A 79 -0.09 -27.02 -10.69
CA PRO A 79 -0.62 -28.09 -11.53
C PRO A 79 -0.01 -28.12 -12.93
N GLU A 80 0.52 -26.99 -13.42
CA GLU A 80 1.08 -26.87 -14.76
C GLU A 80 2.60 -27.09 -14.80
N ASN A 81 3.24 -27.31 -13.64
CA ASN A 81 4.70 -27.23 -13.49
C ASN A 81 5.28 -25.97 -14.16
N SER A 82 4.54 -24.86 -14.09
CA SER A 82 5.02 -23.59 -14.62
C SER A 82 6.22 -23.12 -13.80
N GLU A 83 7.22 -22.55 -14.47
CA GLU A 83 8.26 -21.80 -13.77
C GLU A 83 7.59 -20.55 -13.20
N GLY A 84 7.54 -20.41 -11.86
CA GLY A 84 7.12 -19.17 -11.21
C GLY A 84 5.70 -19.18 -10.63
N VAL A 85 5.42 -20.04 -9.64
CA VAL A 85 4.40 -19.69 -8.64
C VAL A 85 5.05 -18.83 -7.56
N PHE A 86 4.33 -17.89 -7.00
CA PHE A 86 4.80 -17.05 -5.89
C PHE A 86 3.60 -16.60 -5.06
N PRO A 87 3.15 -17.39 -4.07
CA PRO A 87 2.11 -16.95 -3.15
C PRO A 87 2.62 -15.73 -2.38
N GLN A 88 2.04 -14.56 -2.63
CA GLN A 88 2.54 -13.30 -2.09
C GLN A 88 1.74 -12.87 -0.85
N LYS A 89 0.53 -12.35 -1.03
CA LYS A 89 -0.41 -12.00 0.03
C LYS A 89 -1.46 -13.09 0.18
N LEU A 90 -2.06 -13.16 1.36
CA LEU A 90 -3.21 -14.01 1.63
C LEU A 90 -4.22 -13.27 2.49
N THR A 91 -5.48 -13.67 2.36
CA THR A 91 -6.58 -13.28 3.26
C THR A 91 -7.32 -14.55 3.69
N VAL A 92 -7.65 -14.63 4.97
CA VAL A 92 -8.53 -15.65 5.55
C VAL A 92 -9.95 -15.10 5.58
N ASP A 93 -10.82 -15.74 4.81
CA ASP A 93 -12.23 -15.36 4.73
C ASP A 93 -13.12 -16.56 5.12
N GLY A 94 -13.59 -16.54 6.36
CA GLY A 94 -14.32 -17.66 6.96
C GLY A 94 -13.46 -18.93 7.03
N SER A 95 -13.82 -19.95 6.24
CA SER A 95 -13.06 -21.20 6.08
C SER A 95 -12.23 -21.24 4.80
N ARG A 96 -12.14 -20.13 4.08
CA ARG A 96 -11.42 -19.99 2.82
C ARG A 96 -10.11 -19.25 3.07
N ILE A 97 -9.07 -19.63 2.33
CA ILE A 97 -7.86 -18.84 2.20
C ILE A 97 -7.76 -18.43 0.75
N ILE A 98 -7.67 -17.14 0.51
CA ILE A 98 -7.50 -16.55 -0.81
C ILE A 98 -6.08 -16.04 -0.89
N VAL A 99 -5.39 -16.34 -2.00
CA VAL A 99 -3.96 -16.04 -2.16
C VAL A 99 -3.75 -15.49 -3.57
N ASN A 100 -3.04 -14.37 -3.71
CA ASN A 100 -2.54 -13.98 -5.02
C ASN A 100 -1.25 -14.75 -5.33
N ASP A 101 -1.25 -15.41 -6.49
CA ASP A 101 -0.07 -16.04 -7.04
C ASP A 101 0.59 -15.03 -8.00
N LEU A 102 1.56 -14.28 -7.46
CA LEU A 102 2.13 -13.10 -8.11
C LEU A 102 2.71 -13.40 -9.48
N LEU A 103 3.47 -14.49 -9.58
CA LEU A 103 4.14 -14.90 -10.81
C LEU A 103 3.31 -15.93 -11.61
N GLY A 104 2.39 -16.65 -10.94
CA GLY A 104 1.49 -17.61 -11.59
C GLY A 104 0.26 -16.97 -12.25
N SER A 105 0.18 -15.64 -12.27
CA SER A 105 -0.88 -14.84 -12.94
C SER A 105 -2.29 -15.23 -12.52
N ARG A 106 -2.58 -15.41 -11.22
CA ARG A 106 -3.90 -15.88 -10.76
C ARG A 106 -4.21 -15.55 -9.30
N ILE A 107 -5.49 -15.57 -8.95
CA ILE A 107 -5.97 -15.63 -7.56
C ILE A 107 -6.39 -17.07 -7.25
N SER A 108 -5.82 -17.66 -6.20
CA SER A 108 -6.11 -19.04 -5.78
C SER A 108 -6.94 -19.10 -4.52
N PHE A 109 -7.88 -20.04 -4.47
CA PHE A 109 -8.82 -20.24 -3.38
C PHE A 109 -8.59 -21.62 -2.78
N PHE A 110 -8.45 -21.68 -1.46
CA PHE A 110 -8.34 -22.90 -0.68
C PHE A 110 -9.54 -22.98 0.25
N GLU A 111 -10.47 -23.86 -0.08
CA GLU A 111 -11.66 -24.10 0.73
C GLU A 111 -11.42 -25.33 1.60
N PHE A 112 -11.32 -25.11 2.91
CA PHE A 112 -11.16 -26.18 3.88
C PHE A 112 -12.53 -26.67 4.30
N ALA A 113 -12.91 -27.84 3.79
CA ALA A 113 -14.05 -28.56 4.35
C ALA A 113 -13.72 -29.04 5.79
N GLN A 114 -14.74 -29.40 6.57
CA GLN A 114 -14.58 -29.79 7.98
C GLN A 114 -13.43 -30.80 8.20
N VAL A 115 -12.83 -30.73 9.40
CA VAL A 115 -11.68 -31.55 9.84
C VAL A 115 -11.72 -32.98 9.27
N GLY A 116 -10.75 -33.30 8.40
CA GLY A 116 -10.59 -34.63 7.80
C GLY A 116 -11.10 -34.79 6.36
N GLN A 117 -11.56 -33.73 5.70
CA GLN A 117 -11.93 -33.74 4.27
C GLN A 117 -10.85 -33.14 3.35
N GLU A 118 -10.96 -33.43 2.04
CA GLU A 118 -10.08 -32.91 0.99
C GLU A 118 -10.16 -31.38 0.92
N ILE A 119 -9.00 -30.72 0.79
CA ILE A 119 -8.92 -29.29 0.52
C ILE A 119 -9.36 -29.09 -0.93
N ARG A 120 -10.42 -28.32 -1.13
CA ARG A 120 -10.84 -27.95 -2.46
C ARG A 120 -10.06 -26.71 -2.89
N THR A 121 -9.34 -26.82 -3.99
CA THR A 121 -8.60 -25.70 -4.57
C THR A 121 -9.10 -25.39 -5.97
N PHE A 122 -9.30 -24.12 -6.25
CA PHE A 122 -9.45 -23.61 -7.61
C PHE A 122 -8.74 -22.25 -7.73
N ALA A 123 -8.54 -21.78 -8.95
CA ALA A 123 -7.91 -20.49 -9.19
C ALA A 123 -8.61 -19.75 -10.33
N ILE A 124 -8.56 -18.42 -10.24
CA ILE A 124 -9.03 -17.49 -11.26
C ILE A 124 -7.77 -17.01 -12.01
N PRO A 125 -7.54 -17.46 -13.25
CA PRO A 125 -6.42 -16.95 -14.04
C PRO A 125 -6.68 -15.49 -14.41
N SER A 126 -5.61 -14.70 -14.44
CA SER A 126 -5.63 -13.36 -15.00
C SER A 126 -6.10 -13.41 -16.47
N PRO A 127 -6.97 -12.50 -16.89
CA PRO A 127 -7.32 -12.36 -18.30
C PRO A 127 -6.17 -11.79 -19.15
N LEU A 128 -5.08 -11.31 -18.52
CA LEU A 128 -3.82 -10.98 -19.20
C LEU A 128 -2.83 -12.16 -19.09
N GLU A 129 -2.42 -12.71 -20.23
CA GLU A 129 -1.39 -13.75 -20.28
C GLU A 129 -0.02 -13.20 -19.89
N ASN A 130 0.79 -14.01 -19.17
CA ASN A 130 2.14 -13.67 -18.71
C ASN A 130 2.20 -12.38 -17.86
N SER A 131 1.12 -12.11 -17.12
CA SER A 131 0.98 -10.94 -16.26
C SER A 131 1.42 -11.23 -14.83
N ILE A 132 1.70 -10.17 -14.09
CA ILE A 132 1.82 -10.20 -12.64
C ILE A 132 0.41 -10.03 -12.07
N THR A 133 0.03 -10.85 -11.09
CA THR A 133 -1.23 -10.69 -10.34
C THR A 133 -0.90 -10.25 -8.92
N SER A 134 -1.07 -8.96 -8.64
CA SER A 134 -0.64 -8.40 -7.35
C SER A 134 -1.73 -8.57 -6.30
N ASP A 135 -1.86 -7.62 -5.38
CA ASP A 135 -2.80 -7.69 -4.27
C ASP A 135 -4.26 -7.76 -4.74
N PHE A 136 -5.12 -8.15 -3.81
CA PHE A 136 -6.55 -8.30 -4.03
C PHE A 136 -7.34 -7.86 -2.81
N THR A 137 -8.62 -7.54 -3.03
CA THR A 137 -9.54 -7.12 -1.98
C THR A 137 -10.94 -7.65 -2.29
N ILE A 138 -11.82 -7.69 -1.28
CA ILE A 138 -13.18 -8.22 -1.39
C ILE A 138 -14.15 -7.09 -1.07
N ASP A 139 -15.11 -6.84 -1.96
CA ASP A 139 -16.12 -5.80 -1.75
C ASP A 139 -17.29 -6.29 -0.88
N SER A 140 -18.22 -5.39 -0.57
CA SER A 140 -19.37 -5.70 0.29
C SER A 140 -20.38 -6.64 -0.35
N GLU A 141 -20.26 -6.91 -1.65
CA GLU A 141 -21.06 -7.87 -2.41
C GLU A 141 -20.29 -9.19 -2.59
N ASP A 142 -19.18 -9.39 -1.89
CA ASP A 142 -18.28 -10.54 -1.99
C ASP A 142 -17.60 -10.70 -3.37
N ASN A 143 -17.56 -9.66 -4.20
CA ASN A 143 -16.75 -9.69 -5.43
C ASN A 143 -15.27 -9.55 -5.08
N VAL A 144 -14.41 -10.27 -5.81
CA VAL A 144 -12.96 -10.18 -5.65
C VAL A 144 -12.40 -9.21 -6.67
N TRP A 145 -11.75 -8.16 -6.18
CA TRP A 145 -11.05 -7.17 -6.99
C TRP A 145 -9.55 -7.40 -6.90
N TYR A 146 -8.84 -7.39 -8.02
CA TYR A 146 -7.39 -7.55 -8.03
C TYR A 146 -6.73 -6.81 -9.17
N THR A 147 -5.47 -6.45 -8.99
CA THR A 147 -4.69 -5.78 -10.03
C THR A 147 -3.85 -6.78 -10.80
N THR A 148 -3.75 -6.58 -12.12
CA THR A 148 -2.88 -7.38 -12.95
C THR A 148 -2.21 -6.54 -14.03
N TRP A 149 -0.91 -6.71 -14.21
CA TRP A 149 -0.11 -5.83 -15.05
C TRP A 149 1.11 -6.56 -15.60
N ILE A 150 1.66 -6.05 -16.70
CA ILE A 150 2.88 -6.57 -17.32
C ILE A 150 3.93 -5.46 -17.20
N PRO A 151 5.18 -5.77 -16.80
CA PRO A 151 6.24 -4.77 -16.74
C PRO A 151 6.36 -3.99 -18.05
N ASP A 152 6.41 -2.66 -17.95
CA ASP A 152 6.48 -1.71 -19.07
C ASP A 152 5.25 -1.69 -20.01
N GLU A 153 4.13 -2.32 -19.62
CA GLU A 153 2.86 -2.30 -20.37
C GLU A 153 1.67 -1.87 -19.47
N THR A 154 0.55 -1.53 -20.11
CA THR A 154 -0.67 -1.16 -19.39
C THR A 154 -1.34 -2.38 -18.76
N GLY A 155 -1.53 -2.35 -17.44
CA GLY A 155 -2.31 -3.34 -16.72
C GLY A 155 -3.82 -3.08 -16.72
N ILE A 156 -4.55 -3.91 -15.99
CA ILE A 156 -5.99 -3.82 -15.79
C ILE A 156 -6.35 -4.07 -14.32
N LEU A 157 -7.43 -3.43 -13.88
CA LEU A 157 -8.18 -3.81 -12.69
C LEU A 157 -9.17 -4.91 -13.08
N VAL A 158 -9.26 -5.98 -12.31
CA VAL A 158 -10.22 -7.06 -12.55
C VAL A 158 -11.19 -7.15 -11.39
N LYS A 159 -12.48 -7.28 -11.71
CA LYS A 159 -13.55 -7.66 -10.80
C LYS A 159 -14.00 -9.08 -11.14
N PHE A 160 -14.04 -9.95 -10.14
CA PHE A 160 -14.60 -11.29 -10.26
C PHE A 160 -15.87 -11.40 -9.41
N ASP A 161 -16.99 -11.70 -10.08
CA ASP A 161 -18.29 -11.98 -9.45
C ASP A 161 -18.28 -13.39 -8.85
N TYR A 162 -17.67 -13.49 -7.67
CA TYR A 162 -17.59 -14.73 -6.91
C TYR A 162 -18.98 -15.28 -6.53
N PRO A 163 -19.95 -14.48 -6.03
CA PRO A 163 -21.27 -14.99 -5.67
C PRO A 163 -21.99 -15.68 -6.83
N SER A 164 -22.00 -15.07 -8.02
CA SER A 164 -22.63 -15.66 -9.20
C SER A 164 -21.90 -16.93 -9.62
N TYR A 165 -20.56 -16.92 -9.58
CA TYR A 165 -19.75 -18.10 -9.86
C TYR A 165 -20.09 -19.27 -8.93
N GLU A 166 -20.19 -19.02 -7.62
CA GLU A 166 -20.50 -20.05 -6.63
C GLU A 166 -21.89 -20.67 -6.86
N ILE A 167 -22.91 -19.83 -7.11
CA ILE A 167 -24.29 -20.26 -7.39
C ILE A 167 -24.35 -21.12 -8.66
N GLU A 168 -23.74 -20.66 -9.74
CA GLU A 168 -23.72 -21.41 -10.99
C GLU A 168 -22.95 -22.71 -10.84
N GLN A 169 -21.86 -22.72 -10.09
CA GLN A 169 -21.03 -23.89 -9.90
C GLN A 169 -21.78 -24.98 -9.12
N ALA A 170 -22.55 -24.59 -8.10
CA ALA A 170 -23.37 -25.50 -7.32
C ALA A 170 -24.57 -26.09 -8.10
N THR A 171 -25.05 -25.37 -9.13
CA THR A 171 -26.24 -25.76 -9.90
C THR A 171 -25.92 -26.36 -11.27
N SER A 172 -24.70 -26.18 -11.76
CA SER A 172 -24.28 -26.63 -13.08
C SER A 172 -24.21 -28.16 -13.19
N THR A 173 -24.83 -28.68 -14.23
CA THR A 173 -24.68 -30.08 -14.66
C THR A 173 -23.74 -30.21 -15.87
N ALA A 174 -23.01 -29.15 -16.21
CA ALA A 174 -22.18 -29.09 -17.41
C ALA A 174 -20.95 -30.00 -17.26
N PRO A 175 -20.69 -30.93 -18.21
CA PRO A 175 -19.53 -31.82 -18.13
C PRO A 175 -18.18 -31.10 -18.28
N GLN A 176 -18.17 -29.88 -18.83
CA GLN A 176 -16.96 -29.13 -19.17
C GLN A 176 -16.56 -28.07 -18.12
N GLY A 177 -17.29 -27.96 -17.01
CA GLY A 177 -17.08 -26.89 -16.03
C GLY A 177 -17.67 -25.54 -16.49
N LEU A 178 -17.53 -24.51 -15.66
CA LEU A 178 -17.95 -23.14 -15.96
C LEU A 178 -16.84 -22.39 -16.71
N LEU A 179 -17.23 -21.42 -17.55
CA LEU A 179 -16.30 -20.50 -18.19
C LEU A 179 -16.07 -19.32 -17.26
N LEU A 180 -14.88 -19.25 -16.63
CA LEU A 180 -14.56 -18.20 -15.66
C LEU A 180 -14.69 -16.77 -16.23
N GLN A 181 -14.52 -16.61 -17.55
CA GLN A 181 -14.66 -15.31 -18.21
C GLN A 181 -16.09 -14.75 -18.17
N GLU A 182 -17.10 -15.58 -17.91
CA GLU A 182 -18.50 -15.13 -17.76
C GLU A 182 -18.74 -14.37 -16.44
N PHE A 183 -17.78 -14.43 -15.50
CA PHE A 183 -17.85 -13.81 -14.17
C PHE A 183 -16.78 -12.72 -13.98
N ILE A 184 -16.14 -12.28 -15.06
CA ILE A 184 -15.03 -11.32 -15.02
C ILE A 184 -15.41 -10.03 -15.74
N GLU A 185 -15.23 -8.91 -15.05
CA GLU A 185 -15.19 -7.58 -15.62
C GLU A 185 -13.76 -7.02 -15.46
N PHE A 186 -13.30 -6.20 -16.41
CA PHE A 186 -11.98 -5.58 -16.30
C PHE A 186 -11.97 -4.14 -16.82
N TYR A 187 -11.09 -3.33 -16.24
CA TYR A 187 -10.93 -1.91 -16.53
C TYR A 187 -9.46 -1.60 -16.80
N GLN A 188 -9.17 -0.93 -17.91
CA GLN A 188 -7.80 -0.58 -18.26
C GLN A 188 -7.26 0.51 -17.34
N PHE A 189 -6.04 0.31 -16.83
CA PHE A 189 -5.41 1.34 -16.02
C PHE A 189 -5.03 2.57 -16.85
N PRO A 190 -5.01 3.77 -16.25
CA PRO A 190 -4.41 4.95 -16.86
C PRO A 190 -2.95 4.66 -17.26
N PRO A 191 -2.43 5.22 -18.37
CA PRO A 191 -1.07 4.96 -18.85
C PRO A 191 0.05 5.27 -17.86
N GLU A 192 -0.24 6.05 -16.82
CA GLU A 192 0.72 6.50 -15.82
C GLU A 192 0.82 5.56 -14.60
N MET A 193 -0.08 4.57 -14.50
CA MET A 193 -0.08 3.57 -13.43
C MET A 193 0.73 2.35 -13.88
N ASN A 194 1.94 2.20 -13.38
CA ASN A 194 2.92 1.24 -13.94
C ASN A 194 3.04 -0.05 -13.12
N THR A 195 2.91 0.05 -11.80
CA THR A 195 3.18 -1.05 -10.85
C THR A 195 2.14 -1.08 -9.72
N PRO A 196 0.85 -1.29 -10.05
CA PRO A 196 -0.25 -1.26 -9.09
C PRO A 196 -0.24 -2.49 -8.19
N ASN A 197 0.59 -2.50 -7.14
CA ASN A 197 0.72 -3.70 -6.31
C ASN A 197 -0.30 -3.78 -5.19
N GLY A 198 -0.60 -2.68 -4.49
CA GLY A 198 -1.57 -2.69 -3.37
C GLY A 198 -2.96 -2.29 -3.82
N VAL A 199 -3.99 -2.93 -3.25
CA VAL A 199 -5.40 -2.60 -3.54
C VAL A 199 -6.30 -2.82 -2.34
N THR A 200 -7.24 -1.89 -2.10
CA THR A 200 -8.29 -2.05 -1.08
C THR A 200 -9.61 -1.49 -1.57
N VAL A 201 -10.72 -2.08 -1.14
CA VAL A 201 -12.01 -1.39 -1.16
C VAL A 201 -11.96 -0.30 -0.08
N GLY A 202 -12.38 0.91 -0.43
CA GLY A 202 -12.42 2.06 0.47
C GLY A 202 -13.84 2.62 0.63
N PRO A 203 -13.96 3.85 1.16
CA PRO A 203 -15.25 4.52 1.32
C PRO A 203 -16.04 4.59 0.01
N ASN A 204 -17.36 4.42 0.10
CA ASN A 204 -18.29 4.39 -1.03
C ASN A 204 -18.02 3.28 -2.06
N GLN A 205 -17.46 2.15 -1.64
CA GLN A 205 -17.11 1.01 -2.52
C GLN A 205 -16.14 1.36 -3.66
N LYS A 206 -15.42 2.49 -3.56
CA LYS A 206 -14.35 2.82 -4.50
C LYS A 206 -13.16 1.91 -4.27
N ILE A 207 -12.48 1.54 -5.35
CA ILE A 207 -11.28 0.71 -5.29
C ILE A 207 -10.07 1.63 -5.25
N TRP A 208 -9.20 1.47 -4.26
CA TRP A 208 -8.01 2.29 -4.08
C TRP A 208 -6.76 1.49 -4.35
N ILE A 209 -5.83 2.05 -5.12
CA ILE A 209 -4.70 1.33 -5.70
C ILE A 209 -3.42 2.13 -5.47
N ALA A 210 -2.39 1.49 -4.94
CA ALA A 210 -1.06 2.09 -4.76
C ALA A 210 -0.15 1.74 -5.96
N ASP A 211 0.45 2.76 -6.60
CA ASP A 211 1.44 2.57 -7.67
C ASP A 211 2.87 2.62 -7.13
N THR A 212 3.48 1.44 -7.03
CA THR A 212 4.66 1.20 -6.21
C THR A 212 5.99 1.65 -6.81
N SER A 213 6.01 2.17 -8.03
CA SER A 213 7.21 2.68 -8.72
C SER A 213 7.29 4.21 -8.74
N GLY A 214 6.25 4.89 -8.24
CA GLY A 214 6.15 6.35 -8.27
C GLY A 214 5.82 6.98 -6.92
N ASN A 215 5.07 8.08 -7.01
CA ASN A 215 4.55 8.85 -5.88
C ASN A 215 3.02 8.83 -5.87
N PHE A 216 2.40 7.89 -6.60
CA PHE A 216 0.98 7.99 -6.95
C PHE A 216 0.17 6.86 -6.34
N PHE A 217 -1.08 7.20 -6.05
CA PHE A 217 -2.13 6.26 -5.74
C PHE A 217 -3.41 6.73 -6.43
N PHE A 218 -4.36 5.84 -6.61
CA PHE A 218 -5.52 6.08 -7.45
C PHE A 218 -6.79 5.60 -6.76
N SER A 219 -7.90 6.28 -7.00
CA SER A 219 -9.22 5.72 -6.75
C SER A 219 -9.88 5.36 -8.08
N PHE A 220 -10.57 4.24 -8.13
CA PHE A 220 -11.47 3.85 -9.20
C PHE A 220 -12.89 3.84 -8.66
N ASP A 221 -13.80 4.49 -9.38
CA ASP A 221 -15.24 4.50 -9.08
C ASP A 221 -15.96 3.49 -9.98
N PRO A 222 -16.44 2.34 -9.44
CA PRO A 222 -17.12 1.34 -10.26
C PRO A 222 -18.44 1.82 -10.87
N GLU A 223 -19.07 2.88 -10.35
CA GLU A 223 -20.32 3.41 -10.90
C GLU A 223 -20.09 4.26 -12.15
N THR A 224 -19.00 5.04 -12.17
CA THR A 224 -18.66 5.94 -13.29
C THR A 224 -17.58 5.37 -14.21
N GLU A 225 -16.90 4.30 -13.79
CA GLU A 225 -15.72 3.72 -14.46
C GLU A 225 -14.55 4.71 -14.60
N GLU A 226 -14.44 5.68 -13.68
CA GLU A 226 -13.42 6.72 -13.73
C GLU A 226 -12.31 6.51 -12.69
N PHE A 227 -11.07 6.73 -13.13
CA PHE A 227 -9.90 6.81 -12.25
C PHE A 227 -9.64 8.25 -11.84
N THR A 228 -9.39 8.47 -10.55
CA THR A 228 -8.83 9.72 -10.02
C THR A 228 -7.43 9.46 -9.51
N LYS A 229 -6.46 10.23 -10.00
CA LYS A 229 -5.05 10.16 -9.60
C LYS A 229 -4.78 11.07 -8.41
N TYR A 230 -4.01 10.59 -7.45
CA TYR A 230 -3.49 11.34 -6.30
C TYR A 230 -1.97 11.19 -6.22
N VAL A 231 -1.33 12.04 -5.40
CA VAL A 231 0.12 12.08 -5.23
C VAL A 231 0.47 12.18 -3.74
N THR A 232 1.52 11.48 -3.32
CA THR A 232 2.12 11.57 -1.98
C THR A 232 3.07 12.77 -1.89
N SER A 233 3.63 13.03 -0.71
CA SER A 233 4.68 14.04 -0.59
C SER A 233 5.99 13.55 -1.20
N ILE A 234 6.80 14.49 -1.70
CA ILE A 234 8.16 14.16 -2.14
C ILE A 234 8.96 13.68 -0.91
N PRO A 235 9.57 12.50 -0.95
CA PRO A 235 10.34 11.97 0.17
C PRO A 235 11.63 12.79 0.38
N HIS A 236 12.18 12.70 1.59
CA HIS A 236 13.45 13.34 1.88
C HIS A 236 14.58 12.65 1.10
N LYS A 237 15.57 13.44 0.68
CA LYS A 237 16.75 12.95 -0.04
C LYS A 237 17.61 11.97 0.78
N ASP A 238 17.42 11.93 2.10
CA ASP A 238 18.20 11.10 3.02
C ASP A 238 17.96 9.60 2.82
N SER A 239 16.77 9.20 2.37
CA SER A 239 16.48 7.81 2.01
C SER A 239 17.23 7.35 0.74
N TYR A 240 17.64 8.30 -0.10
CA TYR A 240 18.39 8.07 -1.34
C TYR A 240 19.90 8.30 -1.21
N GLY A 241 20.33 8.92 -0.11
CA GLY A 241 21.71 9.29 0.13
C GLY A 241 22.32 10.17 -0.97
N ASN A 242 23.40 9.71 -1.57
CA ASN A 242 24.13 10.44 -2.61
C ASN A 242 23.48 10.35 -4.01
N LEU A 243 22.46 9.50 -4.20
CA LEU A 243 21.77 9.39 -5.49
C LEU A 243 21.14 10.74 -5.88
N LYS A 244 21.49 11.20 -7.09
CA LYS A 244 20.96 12.41 -7.71
C LYS A 244 19.96 12.01 -8.77
N LEU A 245 18.69 11.95 -8.38
CA LEU A 245 17.58 11.66 -9.28
C LEU A 245 16.87 12.95 -9.68
N PRO A 246 16.28 13.03 -10.89
CA PRO A 246 15.45 14.15 -11.29
C PRO A 246 14.26 14.38 -10.34
N THR A 247 13.71 13.28 -9.81
CA THR A 247 12.68 13.25 -8.77
C THR A 247 12.88 12.04 -7.87
N TYR A 248 12.55 12.17 -6.59
CA TYR A 248 12.49 11.07 -5.65
C TYR A 248 11.07 10.46 -5.64
N SER A 249 10.95 9.18 -5.26
CA SER A 249 9.70 8.41 -5.26
C SER A 249 9.36 7.93 -3.84
N SER A 250 8.15 8.14 -3.33
CA SER A 250 7.77 7.65 -2.00
C SER A 250 7.55 6.14 -2.01
N ASN A 251 7.19 5.58 -3.18
CA ASN A 251 6.89 4.16 -3.39
C ASN A 251 5.80 3.68 -2.41
N PRO A 252 4.56 4.21 -2.49
CA PRO A 252 3.45 3.66 -1.72
C PRO A 252 3.25 2.21 -2.14
N TYR A 253 3.12 1.28 -1.21
CA TYR A 253 3.16 -0.15 -1.51
C TYR A 253 1.85 -0.88 -1.22
N TRP A 254 1.56 -1.12 0.06
CA TRP A 254 0.26 -1.59 0.53
C TRP A 254 -0.65 -0.42 0.85
N ILE A 255 -1.95 -0.67 0.70
CA ILE A 255 -3.01 0.29 0.98
C ILE A 255 -4.15 -0.45 1.63
N GLU A 256 -4.59 0.00 2.80
CA GLU A 256 -5.64 -0.66 3.58
C GLU A 256 -6.67 0.37 4.03
N HIS A 257 -7.95 0.00 4.02
CA HIS A 257 -9.04 0.84 4.52
C HIS A 257 -9.32 0.55 6.00
N SER A 258 -9.30 1.59 6.83
CA SER A 258 -9.69 1.51 8.25
C SER A 258 -10.38 2.79 8.69
N ASP A 259 -11.57 2.66 9.30
CA ASP A 259 -12.35 3.77 9.88
C ASP A 259 -12.52 4.99 8.96
N GLY A 260 -12.76 4.73 7.67
CA GLY A 260 -12.95 5.79 6.66
C GLY A 260 -11.65 6.39 6.10
N ASN A 261 -10.49 5.99 6.62
CA ASN A 261 -9.18 6.42 6.13
C ASN A 261 -8.50 5.30 5.35
N LEU A 262 -7.58 5.69 4.47
CA LEU A 262 -6.66 4.80 3.79
C LEU A 262 -5.29 4.93 4.44
N VAL A 263 -4.73 3.80 4.84
CA VAL A 263 -3.39 3.72 5.41
C VAL A 263 -2.47 3.11 4.36
N MET A 264 -1.29 3.69 4.14
CA MET A 264 -0.30 3.20 3.19
C MET A 264 1.09 3.19 3.80
N ASN A 265 1.88 2.16 3.53
CA ASN A 265 3.33 2.21 3.76
C ASN A 265 4.04 2.76 2.52
N GLU A 266 4.99 3.65 2.75
CA GLU A 266 5.80 4.29 1.71
C GLU A 266 7.26 3.85 1.87
N HIS A 267 7.67 2.89 1.04
CA HIS A 267 8.94 2.19 1.22
C HIS A 267 10.15 3.13 1.22
N ASN A 268 10.23 4.02 0.23
CA ASN A 268 11.38 4.91 0.04
C ASN A 268 11.20 6.28 0.70
N ALA A 269 10.00 6.61 1.16
CA ALA A 269 9.80 7.79 2.01
C ALA A 269 10.10 7.51 3.49
N ASN A 270 10.23 6.24 3.89
CA ASN A 270 10.29 5.80 5.28
C ASN A 270 9.08 6.32 6.07
N ARG A 271 7.87 6.21 5.50
CA ARG A 271 6.65 6.77 6.08
C ARG A 271 5.48 5.80 6.12
N ILE A 272 4.56 6.06 7.03
CA ILE A 272 3.18 5.57 6.97
C ILE A 272 2.28 6.77 6.65
N ALA A 273 1.55 6.72 5.54
CA ALA A 273 0.57 7.73 5.16
C ALA A 273 -0.83 7.33 5.64
N VAL A 274 -1.59 8.31 6.13
CA VAL A 274 -3.01 8.20 6.48
C VAL A 274 -3.77 9.26 5.71
N PHE A 275 -4.53 8.83 4.71
CA PHE A 275 -5.31 9.68 3.83
C PHE A 275 -6.80 9.54 4.13
N ASN A 276 -7.50 10.65 4.29
CA ASN A 276 -8.95 10.68 4.43
C ASN A 276 -9.59 11.09 3.09
N PRO A 277 -10.33 10.21 2.39
CA PRO A 277 -10.94 10.53 1.11
C PRO A 277 -12.10 11.53 1.18
N GLU A 278 -12.76 11.70 2.33
CA GLU A 278 -13.89 12.64 2.48
C GLU A 278 -13.39 14.08 2.59
N SER A 279 -12.36 14.32 3.40
CA SER A 279 -11.75 15.65 3.56
C SER A 279 -10.59 15.93 2.59
N GLU A 280 -10.17 14.91 1.84
CA GLU A 280 -8.94 14.88 1.02
C GLU A 280 -7.72 15.42 1.77
N THR A 281 -7.56 15.02 3.03
CA THR A 281 -6.41 15.37 3.88
C THR A 281 -5.50 14.17 4.05
N MET A 282 -4.20 14.41 4.07
CA MET A 282 -3.18 13.38 4.23
C MET A 282 -2.24 13.74 5.37
N VAL A 283 -1.95 12.77 6.22
CA VAL A 283 -0.92 12.85 7.25
C VAL A 283 0.09 11.75 7.01
N GLU A 284 1.36 12.07 6.86
CA GLU A 284 2.42 11.07 6.70
C GLU A 284 3.37 11.12 7.89
N TYR A 285 3.52 9.98 8.56
CA TYR A 285 4.35 9.82 9.75
C TYR A 285 5.69 9.22 9.36
N THR A 286 6.79 9.95 9.62
CA THR A 286 8.14 9.49 9.35
C THR A 286 8.56 8.42 10.37
N VAL A 287 9.00 7.27 9.88
CA VAL A 287 9.65 6.23 10.68
C VAL A 287 11.11 6.66 10.94
N PRO A 288 11.60 6.70 12.19
CA PRO A 288 12.93 7.25 12.49
C PRO A 288 14.12 6.40 12.02
N SER A 289 13.94 5.09 11.85
CA SER A 289 15.04 4.18 11.49
C SER A 289 15.65 4.53 10.12
N ARG A 290 16.96 4.33 9.97
CA ARG A 290 17.72 4.67 8.77
C ARG A 290 18.87 3.67 8.60
N ASN A 291 18.65 2.61 7.85
CA ASN A 291 19.69 1.61 7.59
C ASN A 291 20.58 2.09 6.43
N PRO A 292 21.85 2.46 6.70
CA PRO A 292 22.73 3.00 5.67
C PRO A 292 23.23 1.93 4.69
N ASN A 293 23.03 0.63 4.97
CA ASN A 293 23.46 -0.43 4.05
C ASN A 293 22.53 -0.58 2.83
N TRP A 294 21.37 0.09 2.86
CA TRP A 294 20.35 0.02 1.82
C TRP A 294 20.27 1.29 0.96
N SER A 295 21.19 2.24 1.18
CA SER A 295 21.31 3.48 0.40
C SER A 295 22.77 3.93 0.29
N ASP A 296 23.10 4.84 -0.62
CA ASP A 296 24.45 5.40 -0.76
C ASP A 296 24.70 6.52 0.27
N CYS A 297 24.99 6.14 1.51
CA CYS A 297 25.09 7.06 2.64
C CYS A 297 26.50 7.58 2.95
N GLU A 298 27.45 7.47 2.03
CA GLU A 298 28.82 7.94 2.29
C GLU A 298 28.84 9.44 2.66
N GLY A 299 29.24 9.73 3.90
CA GLY A 299 29.35 11.10 4.41
C GLY A 299 28.04 11.74 4.90
N ILE A 300 26.97 10.95 5.11
CA ILE A 300 25.66 11.43 5.57
C ILE A 300 25.27 10.70 6.87
N ASP A 301 25.19 11.43 7.99
CA ASP A 301 24.99 10.85 9.32
C ASP A 301 23.57 10.30 9.56
N TYR A 302 22.55 10.85 8.89
CA TYR A 302 21.16 10.40 8.94
C TYR A 302 20.70 10.08 7.52
N CYS A 303 20.91 8.84 7.10
CA CYS A 303 20.65 8.37 5.73
C CYS A 303 20.39 6.88 5.72
N GLY A 304 19.48 6.44 4.86
CA GLY A 304 19.14 5.03 4.71
C GLY A 304 17.65 4.78 4.64
N LEU A 305 17.28 3.51 4.53
CA LEU A 305 15.89 3.05 4.52
C LEU A 305 15.52 2.42 5.86
N SER A 306 14.28 2.62 6.31
CA SER A 306 13.60 1.76 7.27
C SER A 306 12.80 0.67 6.56
N GLN A 307 12.27 1.01 5.38
CA GLN A 307 11.41 0.17 4.55
C GLN A 307 10.33 -0.53 5.36
N VAL A 308 9.28 0.22 5.70
CA VAL A 308 8.08 -0.35 6.32
C VAL A 308 7.47 -1.39 5.39
N PHE A 309 7.44 -2.65 5.81
CA PHE A 309 7.19 -3.77 4.93
C PHE A 309 5.71 -4.18 4.89
N ASP A 310 5.14 -4.45 6.06
CA ASP A 310 3.71 -4.73 6.22
C ASP A 310 3.19 -4.05 7.48
N PHE A 311 1.89 -3.78 7.53
CA PHE A 311 1.25 -3.10 8.64
C PHE A 311 -0.18 -3.62 8.89
N THR A 312 -0.70 -3.32 10.08
CA THR A 312 -2.09 -3.57 10.46
C THR A 312 -2.59 -2.45 11.38
N VAL A 313 -3.90 -2.19 11.34
CA VAL A 313 -4.54 -1.11 12.10
C VAL A 313 -5.40 -1.71 13.21
N ASP A 314 -5.22 -1.21 14.44
CA ASP A 314 -6.05 -1.51 15.61
C ASP A 314 -6.46 -0.19 16.27
N GLY A 315 -7.66 0.28 15.93
CA GLY A 315 -8.17 1.59 16.35
C GLY A 315 -7.23 2.73 15.92
N SER A 316 -6.65 3.46 16.88
CA SER A 316 -5.72 4.56 16.60
C SER A 316 -4.25 4.11 16.44
N LYS A 317 -3.98 2.80 16.46
CA LYS A 317 -2.63 2.26 16.39
C LYS A 317 -2.39 1.60 15.04
N ILE A 318 -1.33 2.00 14.37
CA ILE A 318 -0.87 1.34 13.14
C ILE A 318 0.42 0.61 13.49
N TRP A 319 0.35 -0.71 13.63
CA TRP A 319 1.49 -1.56 13.90
C TRP A 319 2.15 -1.94 12.58
N PHE A 320 3.47 -1.89 12.52
CA PHE A 320 4.20 -2.19 11.29
C PHE A 320 5.51 -2.91 11.55
N THR A 321 6.01 -3.58 10.51
CA THR A 321 7.32 -4.24 10.53
C THR A 321 8.29 -3.53 9.59
N GLU A 322 9.58 -3.51 9.93
CA GLU A 322 10.64 -2.93 9.11
C GLU A 322 11.48 -4.05 8.48
N TRP A 323 11.56 -4.07 7.15
CA TRP A 323 12.31 -5.11 6.42
C TRP A 323 13.82 -5.03 6.68
N VAL A 324 14.38 -3.82 6.68
CA VAL A 324 15.84 -3.66 6.68
C VAL A 324 16.44 -3.54 8.08
N GLU A 325 15.64 -3.25 9.10
CA GLU A 325 16.11 -3.07 10.49
C GLU A 325 15.66 -4.19 11.44
N ASN A 326 14.74 -5.07 11.01
CA ASN A 326 14.11 -6.10 11.85
C ASN A 326 13.40 -5.54 13.09
N ASN A 327 12.78 -4.37 12.96
CA ASN A 327 12.00 -3.73 14.03
C ASN A 327 10.50 -4.00 13.86
N ILE A 328 9.77 -3.93 14.98
CA ILE A 328 8.34 -3.66 14.98
C ILE A 328 8.15 -2.22 15.48
N GLY A 329 7.30 -1.46 14.80
CA GLY A 329 6.98 -0.08 15.14
C GLY A 329 5.47 0.11 15.32
N VAL A 330 5.12 1.25 15.91
CA VAL A 330 3.72 1.66 16.06
C VAL A 330 3.57 3.17 15.84
N VAL A 331 2.62 3.56 15.00
CA VAL A 331 2.12 4.94 14.91
C VAL A 331 0.89 5.07 15.80
N ASP A 332 0.82 6.12 16.62
CA ASP A 332 -0.37 6.46 17.41
C ASP A 332 -1.06 7.69 16.83
N THR A 333 -2.13 7.48 16.06
CA THR A 333 -2.90 8.55 15.42
C THR A 333 -3.80 9.32 16.41
N SER A 334 -3.87 8.90 17.67
CA SER A 334 -4.55 9.67 18.73
C SER A 334 -3.67 10.78 19.31
N ALA A 335 -2.36 10.76 19.02
CA ALA A 335 -1.46 11.83 19.40
C ALA A 335 -1.85 13.14 18.70
N THR A 336 -1.71 14.26 19.41
CA THR A 336 -1.99 15.57 18.82
C THR A 336 -0.90 15.94 17.82
N LEU A 337 -1.29 16.33 16.61
CA LEU A 337 -0.36 16.78 15.58
C LEU A 337 0.36 18.07 16.03
N PRO A 338 1.65 18.25 15.70
CA PRO A 338 2.40 19.45 16.07
C PRO A 338 1.89 20.70 15.35
N PHE A 339 1.29 20.53 14.17
CA PHE A 339 0.64 21.60 13.42
C PHE A 339 -0.51 21.07 12.60
N THR A 340 -1.35 21.97 12.12
CA THR A 340 -2.42 21.69 11.17
C THR A 340 -2.41 22.73 10.07
N ILE A 341 -2.97 22.38 8.92
CA ILE A 341 -3.11 23.29 7.79
C ILE A 341 -4.56 23.43 7.36
N ASP A 342 -4.90 24.58 6.79
CA ASP A 342 -6.13 24.76 6.04
C ASP A 342 -5.87 25.54 4.74
N ILE A 343 -6.77 25.38 3.78
CA ILE A 343 -6.65 25.94 2.44
C ILE A 343 -7.98 26.59 2.09
N ASP A 344 -7.93 27.87 1.71
CA ASP A 344 -9.12 28.69 1.45
C ASP A 344 -9.90 28.28 0.19
N ASN A 345 -9.21 27.72 -0.81
CA ASN A 345 -9.83 27.24 -2.04
C ASN A 345 -9.35 25.83 -2.41
N GLN A 346 -10.30 24.90 -2.53
CA GLN A 346 -10.07 23.50 -2.88
C GLN A 346 -10.39 23.17 -4.34
N ASN A 347 -11.00 24.09 -5.10
CA ASN A 347 -11.37 23.87 -6.50
C ASN A 347 -11.02 25.09 -7.35
N ILE A 348 -10.12 24.90 -8.32
CA ILE A 348 -9.60 25.98 -9.16
C ILE A 348 -9.82 25.59 -10.63
N ILE A 349 -10.31 26.55 -11.41
CA ILE A 349 -10.40 26.41 -12.87
C ILE A 349 -9.45 27.44 -13.48
N LEU A 350 -8.54 26.99 -14.34
CA LEU A 350 -7.55 27.83 -15.01
C LEU A 350 -7.64 27.65 -16.53
N GLU A 351 -7.59 28.74 -17.28
CA GLU A 351 -7.20 28.66 -18.69
C GLU A 351 -5.66 28.58 -18.79
N ARG A 352 -5.15 28.09 -19.92
CA ARG A 352 -3.71 28.07 -20.21
C ARG A 352 -3.06 29.44 -20.00
N GLY A 353 -1.92 29.46 -19.30
CA GLY A 353 -1.18 30.68 -18.94
C GLY A 353 -1.77 31.45 -17.75
N GLN A 354 -2.96 31.09 -17.23
CA GLN A 354 -3.54 31.76 -16.07
C GLN A 354 -2.89 31.30 -14.76
N THR A 355 -2.93 32.18 -13.76
CA THR A 355 -2.47 31.93 -12.39
C THR A 355 -3.60 32.17 -11.41
N ALA A 356 -3.80 31.24 -10.49
CA ALA A 356 -4.62 31.41 -9.31
C ALA A 356 -3.75 31.57 -8.06
N GLU A 357 -4.30 32.27 -7.09
CA GLU A 357 -3.72 32.45 -5.76
C GLU A 357 -4.53 31.64 -4.74
N VAL A 358 -3.83 30.95 -3.86
CA VAL A 358 -4.37 30.13 -2.78
C VAL A 358 -3.70 30.52 -1.48
N LEU A 359 -4.47 30.65 -0.41
CA LEU A 359 -3.94 30.89 0.93
C LEU A 359 -3.85 29.59 1.72
N LEU A 360 -2.62 29.19 2.06
CA LEU A 360 -2.35 28.13 3.01
C LEU A 360 -2.25 28.74 4.41
N GLN A 361 -3.14 28.33 5.30
CA GLN A 361 -3.10 28.67 6.73
C GLN A 361 -2.32 27.60 7.49
N PHE A 362 -1.27 28.01 8.20
CA PHE A 362 -0.45 27.15 9.04
C PHE A 362 -0.75 27.46 10.52
N ASN A 363 -1.28 26.47 11.24
CA ASN A 363 -1.85 26.65 12.57
C ASN A 363 -1.14 25.76 13.60
N ILE A 364 -0.75 26.34 14.74
CA ILE A 364 -0.08 25.61 15.81
C ILE A 364 -1.01 25.42 17.01
N PRO A 365 -1.38 24.18 17.39
CA PRO A 365 -2.28 23.92 18.52
C PRO A 365 -1.73 24.44 19.85
N ASN A 366 -2.62 24.97 20.70
CA ASN A 366 -2.30 25.46 22.06
C ASN A 366 -1.80 24.39 23.06
N VAL A 367 -1.59 23.16 22.61
CA VAL A 367 -1.32 21.99 23.47
C VAL A 367 0.19 21.69 23.57
N LEU A 368 1.03 22.33 22.75
CA LEU A 368 2.48 22.16 22.77
C LEU A 368 3.12 22.94 23.93
N LEU A 369 3.22 22.30 25.09
CA LEU A 369 3.79 22.88 26.31
C LEU A 369 5.33 22.90 26.23
N GLY A 370 5.92 24.04 25.85
CA GLY A 370 7.37 24.28 25.98
C GLY A 370 8.03 24.96 24.77
N GLU A 371 7.37 24.95 23.62
CA GLU A 371 7.81 25.65 22.42
C GLU A 371 7.13 27.03 22.32
N VAL A 372 7.86 28.02 21.82
CA VAL A 372 7.32 29.36 21.59
C VAL A 372 6.92 29.53 20.12
N GLU A 373 7.63 28.86 19.23
CA GLU A 373 7.52 28.96 17.78
C GLU A 373 7.80 27.58 17.18
N VAL A 374 6.97 27.16 16.23
CA VAL A 374 7.10 25.91 15.48
C VAL A 374 7.40 26.26 14.04
N SER A 375 8.36 25.56 13.43
CA SER A 375 8.74 25.73 12.03
C SER A 375 8.59 24.44 11.25
N ALA A 376 8.10 24.54 10.02
CA ALA A 376 7.97 23.45 9.06
C ALA A 376 8.38 23.94 7.67
N SER A 377 8.65 23.03 6.75
CA SER A 377 8.86 23.32 5.33
C SER A 377 7.56 23.24 4.56
N LEU A 378 7.40 24.08 3.53
CA LEU A 378 6.26 24.01 2.61
C LEU A 378 6.28 22.68 1.87
N ASN A 379 5.20 21.93 2.02
CA ASN A 379 4.96 20.70 1.28
C ASN A 379 4.14 21.00 0.03
N LYS A 380 4.61 20.55 -1.13
CA LYS A 380 3.87 20.69 -2.38
C LYS A 380 4.19 19.56 -3.36
N SER A 381 3.16 18.99 -3.95
CA SER A 381 3.27 17.96 -4.99
C SER A 381 2.06 18.04 -5.93
N SER A 382 2.17 17.51 -7.14
CA SER A 382 1.09 17.53 -8.13
C SER A 382 1.04 16.23 -8.92
N THR A 383 -0.16 15.85 -9.35
CA THR A 383 -0.34 14.75 -10.30
C THR A 383 -0.03 15.15 -11.73
N ALA A 384 -0.03 16.45 -12.02
CA ALA A 384 0.31 17.03 -13.31
C ALA A 384 1.82 17.02 -13.58
N SER A 385 2.20 17.07 -14.85
CA SER A 385 3.59 17.33 -15.22
C SER A 385 3.99 18.75 -14.80
N SER A 386 5.30 18.97 -14.58
CA SER A 386 5.82 20.32 -14.25
C SER A 386 5.64 21.34 -15.39
N SER A 387 5.33 20.89 -16.61
CA SER A 387 4.96 21.77 -17.73
C SER A 387 3.49 22.17 -17.72
N ASP A 388 2.61 21.34 -17.14
CA ASP A 388 1.17 21.62 -17.11
C ASP A 388 0.80 22.50 -15.92
N LEU A 389 1.33 22.21 -14.73
CA LEU A 389 1.13 23.01 -13.53
C LEU A 389 2.44 23.40 -12.87
N ILE A 390 2.57 24.69 -12.57
CA ILE A 390 3.69 25.28 -11.86
C ILE A 390 3.18 25.82 -10.53
N ILE A 391 3.79 25.36 -9.42
CA ILE A 391 3.39 25.76 -8.06
C ILE A 391 4.54 26.55 -7.43
N THR A 392 4.32 27.84 -7.18
CA THR A 392 5.32 28.77 -6.63
C THR A 392 4.85 29.42 -5.34
N SER A 393 5.81 29.79 -4.49
CA SER A 393 5.60 30.51 -3.24
C SER A 393 6.85 31.33 -2.97
N GLU A 394 6.69 32.51 -2.37
CA GLU A 394 7.82 33.30 -1.85
C GLU A 394 8.42 32.67 -0.58
N HIS A 395 7.67 31.78 0.07
CA HIS A 395 8.04 31.10 1.31
C HIS A 395 8.27 29.60 1.06
N THR A 396 9.44 29.13 1.45
CA THR A 396 9.76 27.69 1.57
C THR A 396 9.66 27.20 2.99
N ASP A 397 9.86 28.09 3.97
CA ASP A 397 9.75 27.80 5.39
C ASP A 397 8.50 28.47 5.95
N LEU A 398 7.75 27.72 6.74
CA LEU A 398 6.54 28.10 7.44
C LEU A 398 6.85 28.15 8.94
N ASN A 399 6.42 29.20 9.61
CA ASN A 399 6.59 29.37 11.05
C ASN A 399 5.35 30.04 11.63
N SER A 400 5.04 29.70 12.87
CA SER A 400 4.01 30.39 13.64
C SER A 400 4.22 30.15 15.13
N LEU A 401 3.66 31.04 15.94
CA LEU A 401 3.70 30.92 17.40
C LEU A 401 2.67 29.89 17.86
N VAL A 402 2.96 29.23 18.99
CA VAL A 402 2.01 28.29 19.60
C VAL A 402 0.70 29.02 19.92
N GLY A 403 -0.41 28.47 19.41
CA GLY A 403 -1.74 29.07 19.56
C GLY A 403 -2.12 30.11 18.51
N ASP A 404 -1.23 30.38 17.54
CA ASP A 404 -1.43 31.35 16.46
C ASP A 404 -1.55 30.67 15.09
N SER A 405 -1.93 31.46 14.09
CA SER A 405 -2.10 31.06 12.69
C SER A 405 -1.40 32.06 11.77
N GLN A 406 -0.66 31.55 10.80
CA GLN A 406 -0.01 32.36 9.77
C GLN A 406 -0.46 31.93 8.37
N SER A 407 -0.67 32.91 7.49
CA SER A 407 -1.12 32.66 6.12
C SER A 407 0.00 32.85 5.11
N TYR A 408 0.10 31.92 4.17
CA TYR A 408 1.12 31.89 3.13
C TYR A 408 0.45 31.84 1.76
N LEU A 409 0.88 32.73 0.86
CA LEU A 409 0.34 32.81 -0.50
C LEU A 409 1.05 31.81 -1.41
N ILE A 410 0.26 30.93 -2.02
CA ILE A 410 0.72 29.95 -3.01
C ILE A 410 0.13 30.32 -4.37
N GLN A 411 0.97 30.35 -5.40
CA GLN A 411 0.56 30.59 -6.78
C GLN A 411 0.55 29.28 -7.55
N ILE A 412 -0.56 29.01 -8.22
CA ILE A 412 -0.75 27.85 -9.10
C ILE A 412 -0.97 28.39 -10.51
N THR A 413 -0.04 28.11 -11.40
CA THR A 413 -0.06 28.58 -12.79
C THR A 413 -0.24 27.40 -13.74
N ALA A 414 -1.23 27.49 -14.63
CA ALA A 414 -1.36 26.58 -15.76
C ALA A 414 -0.35 26.97 -16.84
N GLY A 415 0.41 26.00 -17.33
CA GLY A 415 1.33 26.21 -18.45
C GLY A 415 0.61 26.68 -19.73
N GLU A 416 1.33 27.40 -20.59
CA GLU A 416 0.79 27.88 -21.87
C GLU A 416 0.34 26.73 -22.80
N ASP A 417 1.09 25.62 -22.77
CA ASP A 417 0.81 24.43 -23.57
C ASP A 417 0.14 23.31 -22.76
N ALA A 418 -0.31 23.61 -21.52
CA ALA A 418 -0.79 22.61 -20.57
C ALA A 418 -1.93 21.75 -21.13
N LEU A 419 -1.93 20.44 -20.85
CA LEU A 419 -3.03 19.58 -21.24
C LEU A 419 -4.30 19.92 -20.44
N SER A 420 -5.43 20.03 -21.15
CA SER A 420 -6.74 20.25 -20.51
C SER A 420 -7.15 18.96 -19.82
N ASP A 421 -7.13 18.98 -18.48
CA ASP A 421 -7.48 17.85 -17.62
C ASP A 421 -7.74 18.36 -16.18
N THR A 422 -8.14 17.46 -15.29
CA THR A 422 -8.29 17.71 -13.86
C THR A 422 -7.15 17.06 -13.07
N TYR A 423 -6.42 17.87 -12.33
CA TYR A 423 -5.26 17.46 -11.56
C TYR A 423 -5.49 17.64 -10.06
N LYS A 424 -4.80 16.83 -9.26
CA LYS A 424 -4.74 16.98 -7.81
C LYS A 424 -3.41 17.62 -7.42
N VAL A 425 -3.49 18.69 -6.64
CA VAL A 425 -2.34 19.37 -6.05
C VAL A 425 -2.36 19.13 -4.55
N LEU A 426 -1.32 18.49 -4.03
CA LEU A 426 -1.12 18.30 -2.59
C LEU A 426 -0.37 19.51 -2.05
N LEU A 427 -0.96 20.27 -1.11
CA LEU A 427 -0.30 21.37 -0.40
C LEU A 427 -0.34 21.13 1.10
N GLY A 428 0.72 21.51 1.81
CA GLY A 428 0.79 21.33 3.24
C GLY A 428 2.08 21.85 3.86
N ALA A 429 2.40 21.27 5.00
CA ALA A 429 3.63 21.53 5.73
C ALA A 429 4.26 20.21 6.15
N PHE A 430 5.58 20.14 6.23
CA PHE A 430 6.29 18.98 6.76
C PHE A 430 7.48 19.38 7.63
N ASP A 431 7.78 18.59 8.64
CA ASP A 431 9.04 18.63 9.37
C ASP A 431 9.74 17.24 9.28
N ASP A 432 10.73 17.00 10.13
CA ASP A 432 11.47 15.73 10.11
C ASP A 432 10.63 14.53 10.59
N GLU A 433 9.54 14.75 11.31
CA GLU A 433 8.70 13.71 11.90
C GLU A 433 7.38 13.49 11.15
N ILE A 434 6.80 14.54 10.58
CA ILE A 434 5.44 14.48 10.03
C ILE A 434 5.22 15.43 8.85
N ALA A 435 4.40 15.00 7.90
CA ALA A 435 3.82 15.86 6.89
C ALA A 435 2.30 15.92 7.08
N VAL A 436 1.72 17.12 7.05
CA VAL A 436 0.27 17.35 7.08
C VAL A 436 -0.12 18.16 5.85
N SER A 437 -1.00 17.58 5.03
CA SER A 437 -1.33 18.11 3.72
C SER A 437 -2.81 17.95 3.38
N LYS A 438 -3.25 18.69 2.36
CA LYS A 438 -4.61 18.66 1.83
C LYS A 438 -4.57 18.82 0.33
N PHE A 439 -5.47 18.13 -0.36
CA PHE A 439 -5.56 18.25 -1.81
C PHE A 439 -6.43 19.42 -2.25
N ILE A 440 -6.06 19.97 -3.40
CA ILE A 440 -6.82 20.91 -4.20
C ILE A 440 -7.04 20.26 -5.56
N THR A 441 -8.24 20.42 -6.10
CA THR A 441 -8.58 20.05 -7.48
C THR A 441 -8.35 21.23 -8.40
N VAL A 442 -7.53 21.06 -9.43
CA VAL A 442 -7.24 22.09 -10.42
C VAL A 442 -7.64 21.57 -11.80
N THR A 443 -8.63 22.18 -12.42
CA THR A 443 -9.09 21.86 -13.77
C THR A 443 -8.54 22.89 -14.76
N ILE A 444 -7.76 22.42 -15.73
CA ILE A 444 -7.28 23.24 -16.85
C ILE A 444 -8.26 23.12 -18.02
N VAL A 445 -8.77 24.25 -18.50
CA VAL A 445 -9.72 24.32 -19.62
C VAL A 445 -9.09 24.84 -20.91
#